data_AF-A0A3A4JS49-F1
#
_entry.id   AF-A0A3A4JS49-F1
#
_cell.length_a   1.000
_cell.length_b   1.000
_cell.length_c   1.000
_cell.angle_alpha   90.00
_cell.angle_beta   90.00
_cell.angle_gamma   90.00
#
_symmetry.space_group_name_H-M   'P 1'
#
loop_
_entity.id
_entity.type
_entity.pdbx_description
1 polymer ?
#
loop_
_entity_poly.entity_id
_entity_poly.type
_entity_poly.pdbx_seq_one_letter_code
_entity_poly.pdbx_strand_id
1 'polypeptide(L)'
;MKNPKGFIPVAVALIVVVVAALIAGGSYYYTKSLNKNTNTVTNTNVAVVNENTNAIVNTNTTVVNGNTNTVVNTNGNLNTNTVVNSNTNTDTTSGWKTYASTKYGFSLKYPLTMRVLEVNETSGIILRVGVEGSANGDNVLVYNKSSNTGIPYSTVKSESGKAFVISHVGVEADQILSTFTFLDETAGWKTYTNSEYGWTMKYPTNWAVNYSYQTTDPYDTFETPIRTTTFTNPNKYYRLLVGMKKKTDVGSIVPRTGIGAGEFIKGDTVLIGSTSMTLWNLVYNNLTSEIFNYNPTTASNFEIGNFQFIAYFDCGTATTVETVKRCNQTNLSAIPEYKTIKLILGSLILPK
;
A
#
# COMPACT_ATOMS: atom_id res chain seq x y z
N MET A 1 46.33 -56.26 -12.03
CA MET A 1 45.52 -55.13 -12.54
C MET A 1 46.39 -53.87 -12.47
N LYS A 2 46.70 -53.24 -13.62
CA LYS A 2 47.58 -52.05 -13.69
C LYS A 2 46.74 -50.80 -13.47
N ASN A 3 47.02 -50.04 -12.41
CA ASN A 3 46.35 -48.77 -12.11
C ASN A 3 46.83 -47.68 -13.09
N PRO A 4 45.94 -46.97 -13.81
CA PRO A 4 46.34 -45.90 -14.70
C PRO A 4 46.75 -44.65 -13.91
N LYS A 5 48.05 -44.56 -13.59
CA LYS A 5 48.68 -43.35 -13.05
C LYS A 5 48.93 -42.39 -14.21
N GLY A 6 47.96 -41.52 -14.52
CA GLY A 6 48.14 -40.51 -15.57
C GLY A 6 47.08 -39.41 -15.69
N PHE A 7 45.87 -39.59 -15.16
CA PHE A 7 44.76 -38.65 -15.43
C PHE A 7 44.52 -37.56 -14.37
N ILE A 8 45.09 -37.70 -13.17
CA ILE A 8 44.84 -36.77 -12.06
C ILE A 8 45.42 -35.36 -12.31
N PRO A 9 46.62 -35.17 -12.88
CA PRO A 9 47.19 -33.83 -13.06
C PRO A 9 46.37 -32.95 -14.02
N VAL A 10 45.79 -33.55 -15.05
CA VAL A 10 45.01 -32.83 -16.08
C VAL A 10 43.67 -32.36 -15.51
N ALA A 11 43.00 -33.19 -14.71
CA ALA A 11 41.74 -32.82 -14.07
C ALA A 11 41.93 -31.66 -13.07
N VAL A 12 43.03 -31.67 -12.30
CA VAL A 12 43.33 -30.58 -11.35
C VAL A 12 43.62 -29.27 -12.08
N ALA A 13 44.38 -29.31 -13.18
CA ALA A 13 44.67 -28.12 -13.98
C ALA A 13 43.39 -27.48 -14.56
N LEU A 14 42.45 -28.30 -15.05
CA LEU A 14 41.15 -27.83 -15.57
C LEU A 14 40.31 -27.15 -14.48
N ILE A 15 40.25 -27.71 -13.27
CA ILE A 15 39.50 -27.12 -12.16
C ILE A 15 40.07 -25.75 -11.78
N VAL A 16 41.40 -25.60 -11.75
CA VAL A 16 42.05 -24.32 -11.41
C VAL A 16 41.71 -23.23 -12.44
N VAL A 17 41.69 -23.58 -13.74
CA VAL A 17 41.33 -22.63 -14.81
C VAL A 17 39.88 -22.18 -14.70
N VAL A 18 38.94 -23.09 -14.41
CA VAL A 18 37.52 -22.76 -14.25
C VAL A 18 37.29 -21.84 -13.05
N VAL A 19 37.95 -22.12 -11.92
CA VAL A 19 37.83 -21.27 -10.71
C VAL A 19 38.38 -19.87 -10.97
N ALA A 20 39.52 -19.75 -11.65
CA ALA A 20 40.09 -18.44 -12.01
C ALA A 20 39.15 -17.62 -12.93
N ALA A 21 38.50 -18.28 -13.90
CA ALA A 21 37.55 -17.62 -14.79
C ALA A 21 36.30 -17.11 -14.05
N LEU A 22 35.78 -17.88 -13.08
CA LEU A 22 34.63 -17.49 -12.27
C LEU A 22 34.95 -16.28 -11.36
N ILE A 23 36.14 -16.25 -10.76
CA ILE A 23 36.57 -15.13 -9.92
C ILE A 23 36.72 -13.84 -10.76
N ALA A 24 37.37 -13.94 -11.92
CA ALA A 24 37.55 -12.79 -12.82
C ALA A 24 36.21 -12.27 -13.36
N GLY A 25 35.31 -13.15 -13.79
CA GLY A 25 33.98 -12.80 -14.28
C GLY A 25 33.09 -12.16 -13.20
N GLY A 26 33.13 -12.70 -11.98
CA GLY A 26 32.38 -12.17 -10.83
C GLY A 26 32.82 -10.74 -10.45
N SER A 27 34.12 -10.48 -10.39
CA SER A 27 34.66 -9.14 -10.09
C SER A 27 34.30 -8.09 -11.14
N TYR A 28 34.33 -8.45 -12.43
CA TYR A 28 33.94 -7.54 -13.51
C TYR A 28 32.45 -7.17 -13.45
N TYR A 29 31.58 -8.15 -13.19
CA TYR A 29 30.14 -7.90 -13.08
C TYR A 29 29.82 -6.99 -11.89
N TYR A 30 30.46 -7.23 -10.73
CA TYR A 30 30.25 -6.44 -9.52
C TYR A 30 30.62 -4.97 -9.71
N THR A 31 31.78 -4.67 -10.29
CA THR A 31 32.24 -3.29 -10.53
C THR A 31 31.37 -2.54 -11.53
N LYS A 32 30.84 -3.21 -12.56
CA LYS A 32 29.90 -2.60 -13.52
C LYS A 32 28.54 -2.25 -12.88
N SER A 33 28.11 -3.00 -11.87
CA SER A 33 26.83 -2.77 -11.19
C SER A 33 26.83 -1.52 -10.30
N LEU A 34 28.00 -1.10 -9.79
CA LEU A 34 28.14 0.05 -8.89
C LEU A 34 28.17 1.42 -9.61
N ASN A 35 28.34 1.44 -10.93
CA ASN A 35 28.47 2.70 -11.71
C ASN A 35 27.16 3.22 -12.34
N LYS A 36 25.99 2.73 -11.90
CA LYS A 36 24.69 3.24 -12.37
C LYS A 36 23.91 3.94 -11.25
N ASN A 37 24.29 5.17 -10.92
CA ASN A 37 23.36 6.27 -10.59
C ASN A 37 24.10 7.49 -10.02
N THR A 38 24.39 8.46 -10.88
CA THR A 38 24.59 9.85 -10.46
C THR A 38 23.80 10.74 -11.41
N ASN A 39 22.53 10.97 -11.08
CA ASN A 39 21.76 12.03 -11.71
C ASN A 39 22.15 13.35 -11.05
N THR A 40 23.05 14.09 -11.69
CA THR A 40 23.38 15.47 -11.31
C THR A 40 22.23 16.37 -11.73
N VAL A 41 21.46 16.87 -10.76
CA VAL A 41 20.46 17.92 -10.99
C VAL A 41 21.18 19.27 -10.98
N THR A 42 21.35 19.88 -12.15
CA THR A 42 21.86 21.24 -12.28
C THR A 42 20.69 22.22 -12.14
N ASN A 43 20.57 22.87 -10.98
CA ASN A 43 19.64 23.98 -10.78
C ASN A 43 20.31 25.28 -11.28
N THR A 44 19.85 25.78 -12.43
CA THR A 44 20.23 27.10 -12.94
C THR A 44 19.32 28.14 -12.29
N ASN A 45 19.80 28.82 -11.26
CA ASN A 45 19.12 30.00 -10.71
C ASN A 45 19.33 31.18 -11.66
N VAL A 46 18.30 31.55 -12.41
CA VAL A 46 18.24 32.82 -13.14
C VAL A 46 17.83 33.91 -12.16
N ALA A 47 18.72 34.89 -11.93
CA ALA A 47 18.41 36.07 -11.15
C ALA A 47 17.43 36.96 -11.93
N VAL A 48 16.20 37.07 -11.43
CA VAL A 48 15.23 38.08 -11.88
C VAL A 48 15.39 39.30 -10.99
N VAL A 49 15.91 40.39 -11.55
CA VAL A 49 15.91 41.71 -10.93
C VAL A 49 14.48 42.26 -10.99
N ASN A 50 13.85 42.43 -9.84
CA ASN A 50 12.54 43.06 -9.72
C ASN A 50 12.71 44.44 -9.06
N GLU A 51 12.62 45.50 -9.86
CA GLU A 51 12.54 46.87 -9.35
C GLU A 51 11.09 47.13 -8.94
N ASN A 52 10.84 47.31 -7.64
CA ASN A 52 9.53 47.70 -7.14
C ASN A 52 9.65 48.87 -6.15
N THR A 53 9.24 50.04 -6.61
CA THR A 53 9.06 51.28 -5.85
C THR A 53 7.69 51.27 -5.20
N ASN A 54 7.61 51.16 -3.87
CA ASN A 54 6.35 51.30 -3.15
C ASN A 54 6.40 52.44 -2.12
N ALA A 55 5.48 53.39 -2.31
CA ALA A 55 5.11 54.43 -1.37
C ALA A 55 4.24 53.84 -0.25
N ILE A 56 4.50 54.29 0.98
CA ILE A 56 3.85 53.82 2.21
C ILE A 56 2.59 54.68 2.46
N VAL A 57 1.42 54.04 2.54
CA VAL A 57 0.21 54.61 3.15
C VAL A 57 -0.28 53.61 4.20
N ASN A 58 -0.41 54.10 5.44
CA ASN A 58 -0.65 53.31 6.64
C ASN A 58 -2.10 53.51 7.11
N THR A 59 -2.85 52.42 7.37
CA THR A 59 -4.14 52.51 8.08
C THR A 59 -4.40 51.26 8.93
N ASN A 60 -4.94 51.50 10.14
CA ASN A 60 -4.99 50.61 11.28
C ASN A 60 -5.96 49.42 11.19
N THR A 61 -5.58 48.37 11.91
CA THR A 61 -6.20 47.05 12.09
C THR A 61 -7.22 47.02 13.25
N THR A 62 -8.24 46.16 13.14
CA THR A 62 -8.96 45.56 14.28
C THR A 62 -8.76 44.03 14.27
N VAL A 63 -8.46 43.48 15.45
CA VAL A 63 -7.97 42.11 15.70
C VAL A 63 -9.11 41.15 16.01
N VAL A 64 -9.10 39.94 15.42
CA VAL A 64 -9.81 38.76 15.93
C VAL A 64 -8.90 37.53 15.89
N ASN A 65 -8.98 36.77 16.98
CA ASN A 65 -8.08 35.75 17.50
C ASN A 65 -8.10 34.41 16.71
N GLY A 66 -6.93 33.85 16.39
CA GLY A 66 -6.77 32.55 15.74
C GLY A 66 -5.37 31.97 15.93
N ASN A 67 -5.31 30.72 16.40
CA ASN A 67 -4.12 30.01 16.88
C ASN A 67 -3.08 29.78 15.77
N THR A 68 -1.83 30.23 15.97
CA THR A 68 -0.74 30.15 14.98
C THR A 68 0.40 29.27 15.51
N ASN A 69 0.87 28.31 14.72
CA ASN A 69 2.10 27.57 15.01
C ASN A 69 3.30 28.38 14.50
N THR A 70 4.09 28.94 15.40
CA THR A 70 5.24 29.78 15.07
C THR A 70 6.51 28.93 14.93
N VAL A 71 7.09 28.89 13.74
CA VAL A 71 8.49 28.45 13.55
C VAL A 71 9.37 29.69 13.64
N VAL A 72 10.15 29.79 14.71
CA VAL A 72 11.11 30.88 14.92
C VAL A 72 12.40 30.54 14.18
N ASN A 73 12.73 31.32 13.15
CA ASN A 73 14.07 31.33 12.55
C ASN A 73 14.77 32.63 12.95
N THR A 74 15.84 32.50 13.74
CA THR A 74 16.60 33.62 14.29
C THR A 74 17.66 34.05 13.29
N ASN A 75 17.34 35.03 12.45
CA ASN A 75 18.35 35.93 11.90
C ASN A 75 17.74 37.32 11.70
N GLY A 76 18.37 38.30 12.35
CA GLY A 76 17.85 39.66 12.54
C GLY A 76 17.89 40.49 11.27
N ASN A 77 16.73 40.63 10.62
CA ASN A 77 16.21 41.89 10.10
C ASN A 77 14.75 41.66 9.72
N LEU A 78 13.80 42.06 10.58
CA LEU A 78 12.42 41.61 10.51
C LEU A 78 11.49 42.71 9.98
N ASN A 79 11.28 42.72 8.67
CA ASN A 79 10.08 43.32 8.08
C ASN A 79 9.12 42.16 7.78
N THR A 80 8.35 41.76 8.80
CA THR A 80 7.34 40.69 8.66
C THR A 80 6.13 41.22 7.90
N ASN A 81 6.12 41.00 6.59
CA ASN A 81 4.87 40.94 5.86
C ASN A 81 4.16 39.64 6.26
N THR A 82 3.32 39.73 7.28
CA THR A 82 2.37 38.67 7.60
C THR A 82 1.36 38.63 6.46
N VAL A 83 1.59 37.76 5.47
CA VAL A 83 0.55 37.39 4.51
C VAL A 83 -0.46 36.57 5.31
N VAL A 84 -1.44 37.26 5.89
CA VAL A 84 -2.61 36.64 6.49
C VAL A 84 -3.43 36.10 5.32
N ASN A 85 -3.13 34.86 4.91
CA ASN A 85 -3.97 34.15 3.96
C ASN A 85 -5.20 33.65 4.71
N SER A 86 -6.14 34.58 4.97
CA SER A 86 -7.44 34.29 5.56
C SER A 86 -8.26 33.48 4.58
N ASN A 87 -7.98 32.18 4.47
CA ASN A 87 -8.80 31.24 3.74
C ASN A 87 -10.05 30.98 4.59
N THR A 88 -10.98 31.94 4.61
CA THR A 88 -12.33 31.73 5.13
C THR A 88 -13.01 30.75 4.19
N ASN A 89 -12.80 29.46 4.47
CA ASN A 89 -13.39 28.34 3.78
C ASN A 89 -14.87 28.26 4.20
N THR A 90 -15.66 29.26 3.79
CA THR A 90 -17.11 29.17 3.82
C THR A 90 -17.47 27.99 2.93
N ASP A 91 -18.20 27.00 3.46
CA ASP A 91 -18.62 25.82 2.70
C ASP A 91 -19.58 26.25 1.57
N THR A 92 -19.01 26.70 0.45
CA THR A 92 -19.73 27.11 -0.77
C THR A 92 -20.25 25.91 -1.56
N THR A 93 -20.09 24.69 -1.04
CA THR A 93 -20.54 23.45 -1.71
C THR A 93 -22.00 23.13 -1.41
N SER A 94 -22.72 24.01 -0.72
CA SER A 94 -24.17 23.92 -0.53
C SER A 94 -24.87 23.91 -1.89
N GLY A 95 -25.67 22.88 -2.15
CA GLY A 95 -26.38 22.69 -3.43
C GLY A 95 -25.58 21.94 -4.51
N TRP A 96 -24.31 21.61 -4.30
CA TRP A 96 -23.53 20.82 -5.25
C TRP A 96 -24.05 19.38 -5.38
N LYS A 97 -23.88 18.77 -6.56
CA LYS A 97 -24.16 17.34 -6.79
C LYS A 97 -23.01 16.49 -6.26
N THR A 98 -23.30 15.24 -5.92
CA THR A 98 -22.26 14.27 -5.51
C THR A 98 -22.15 13.16 -6.54
N TYR A 99 -20.93 12.89 -7.00
CA TYR A 99 -20.58 11.70 -7.77
C TYR A 99 -19.87 10.72 -6.84
N ALA A 100 -20.30 9.46 -6.84
CA ALA A 100 -19.65 8.39 -6.10
C ALA A 100 -19.41 7.20 -7.03
N SER A 101 -18.17 6.73 -7.10
CA SER A 101 -17.81 5.52 -7.83
C SER A 101 -17.43 4.42 -6.86
N THR A 102 -18.30 3.42 -6.70
CA THR A 102 -18.02 2.21 -5.91
C THR A 102 -16.95 1.33 -6.55
N LYS A 103 -16.89 1.30 -7.89
CA LYS A 103 -15.89 0.54 -8.65
C LYS A 103 -14.46 1.01 -8.33
N TYR A 104 -14.26 2.33 -8.26
CA TYR A 104 -12.95 2.93 -7.99
C TYR A 104 -12.77 3.34 -6.53
N GLY A 105 -13.85 3.40 -5.76
CA GLY A 105 -13.88 3.69 -4.33
C GLY A 105 -13.52 5.13 -4.00
N PHE A 106 -14.15 6.10 -4.67
CA PHE A 106 -14.05 7.52 -4.33
C PHE A 106 -15.38 8.23 -4.54
N SER A 107 -15.53 9.41 -3.93
CA SER A 107 -16.59 10.35 -4.20
C SER A 107 -16.07 11.79 -4.25
N LEU A 108 -16.77 12.66 -4.97
CA LEU A 108 -16.52 14.10 -4.99
C LEU A 108 -17.83 14.85 -5.21
N LYS A 109 -17.87 16.11 -4.79
CA LYS A 109 -18.94 17.02 -5.15
C LYS A 109 -18.56 17.86 -6.36
N TYR A 110 -19.57 18.30 -7.11
CA TYR A 110 -19.40 19.20 -8.25
C TYR A 110 -20.57 20.18 -8.40
N PRO A 111 -20.35 21.37 -8.99
CA PRO A 111 -21.39 22.38 -9.21
C PRO A 111 -22.60 21.88 -10.01
N LEU A 112 -23.78 22.46 -9.78
CA LEU A 112 -25.02 22.15 -10.52
C LEU A 112 -24.91 22.41 -12.02
N THR A 113 -24.08 23.38 -12.40
CA THR A 113 -23.78 23.80 -13.78
C THR A 113 -22.94 22.78 -14.53
N MET A 114 -22.26 21.87 -13.82
CA MET A 114 -21.48 20.78 -14.39
C MET A 114 -22.29 19.48 -14.44
N ARG A 115 -21.86 18.58 -15.30
CA ARG A 115 -22.31 17.19 -15.28
C ARG A 115 -21.15 16.22 -15.42
N VAL A 116 -21.41 14.98 -15.05
CA VAL A 116 -20.52 13.86 -15.31
C VAL A 116 -20.58 13.57 -16.81
N LEU A 117 -19.46 13.76 -17.48
CA LEU A 117 -19.25 13.41 -18.87
C LEU A 117 -18.56 12.04 -18.89
N GLU A 118 -19.02 11.19 -19.79
CA GLU A 118 -18.47 9.89 -20.21
C GLU A 118 -17.25 9.34 -19.43
N VAL A 119 -17.40 8.13 -18.89
CA VAL A 119 -16.30 7.34 -18.32
C VAL A 119 -15.66 6.51 -19.44
N ASN A 120 -14.47 6.90 -19.89
CA ASN A 120 -13.73 6.14 -20.91
C ASN A 120 -12.53 5.42 -20.29
N GLU A 121 -12.78 4.20 -19.80
CA GLU A 121 -11.75 3.40 -19.13
C GLU A 121 -10.58 3.04 -20.05
N THR A 122 -10.83 2.90 -21.35
CA THR A 122 -9.79 2.63 -22.37
C THR A 122 -8.72 3.72 -22.44
N SER A 123 -9.07 4.97 -22.11
CA SER A 123 -8.15 6.10 -22.03
C SER A 123 -7.48 6.29 -20.65
N GLY A 124 -7.84 5.44 -19.67
CA GLY A 124 -7.42 5.60 -18.28
C GLY A 124 -8.14 6.73 -17.53
N ILE A 125 -9.08 7.43 -18.18
CA ILE A 125 -9.96 8.42 -17.56
C ILE A 125 -11.09 7.69 -16.83
N ILE A 126 -11.12 7.84 -15.52
CA ILE A 126 -12.13 7.23 -14.65
C ILE A 126 -13.36 8.14 -14.49
N LEU A 127 -13.14 9.45 -14.55
CA LEU A 127 -14.22 10.42 -14.42
C LEU A 127 -13.83 11.70 -15.15
N ARG A 128 -14.78 12.24 -15.90
CA ARG A 128 -14.75 13.61 -16.40
C ARG A 128 -15.95 14.37 -15.85
N VAL A 129 -15.71 15.51 -15.22
CA VAL A 129 -16.76 16.43 -14.81
C VAL A 129 -16.52 17.77 -15.49
N GLY A 130 -17.53 18.32 -16.15
CA GLY A 130 -17.41 19.61 -16.83
C GLY A 130 -18.75 20.13 -17.36
N VAL A 131 -18.69 21.26 -18.06
CA VAL A 131 -19.86 21.94 -18.65
C VAL A 131 -20.17 21.40 -20.06
N GLU A 132 -21.45 21.32 -20.45
CA GLU A 132 -21.86 20.95 -21.83
C GLU A 132 -21.16 21.81 -22.87
N GLY A 133 -20.64 21.21 -23.93
CA GLY A 133 -20.13 21.97 -25.08
C GLY A 133 -18.85 22.75 -24.81
N SER A 134 -18.29 22.68 -23.60
CA SER A 134 -16.97 23.26 -23.31
C SER A 134 -15.89 22.36 -23.91
N ALA A 135 -15.42 22.72 -25.10
CA ALA A 135 -14.38 21.96 -25.79
C ALA A 135 -13.07 21.93 -25.00
N ASN A 136 -12.73 22.99 -24.25
CA ASN A 136 -11.38 23.18 -23.69
C ASN A 136 -11.28 23.92 -22.33
N GLY A 137 -12.38 24.26 -21.63
CA GLY A 137 -12.31 25.22 -20.51
C GLY A 137 -12.21 24.61 -19.11
N ASP A 138 -13.26 23.92 -18.66
CA ASP A 138 -13.45 23.62 -17.24
C ASP A 138 -13.81 22.15 -17.07
N ASN A 139 -12.79 21.29 -17.10
CA ASN A 139 -12.96 19.87 -16.83
C ASN A 139 -12.10 19.46 -15.64
N VAL A 140 -12.68 18.70 -14.73
CA VAL A 140 -11.96 17.89 -13.74
C VAL A 140 -11.87 16.47 -14.29
N LEU A 141 -10.65 16.00 -14.48
CA LEU A 141 -10.35 14.66 -14.99
C LEU A 141 -9.70 13.84 -13.88
N VAL A 142 -10.30 12.71 -13.52
CA VAL A 142 -9.74 11.76 -12.56
C VAL A 142 -9.17 10.57 -13.34
N TYR A 143 -7.89 10.28 -13.14
CA TYR A 143 -7.17 9.17 -13.77
C TYR A 143 -6.75 8.11 -12.75
N ASN A 144 -6.62 6.87 -13.18
CA ASN A 144 -5.87 5.88 -12.42
C ASN A 144 -4.36 6.19 -12.51
N LYS A 145 -3.64 6.28 -11.39
CA LYS A 145 -2.20 6.64 -11.39
C LYS A 145 -1.33 5.73 -12.28
N SER A 146 -1.75 4.51 -12.59
CA SER A 146 -0.96 3.56 -13.38
C SER A 146 -0.70 4.01 -14.83
N SER A 147 -1.39 5.03 -15.36
CA SER A 147 -1.35 5.32 -16.81
C SER A 147 -0.70 6.63 -17.24
N ASN A 148 -0.30 7.58 -16.36
CA ASN A 148 0.29 8.84 -16.86
C ASN A 148 1.00 9.70 -15.80
N THR A 149 2.30 9.97 -15.98
CA THR A 149 3.10 10.89 -15.14
C THR A 149 3.37 12.25 -15.80
N GLY A 150 2.73 12.57 -16.93
CA GLY A 150 3.06 13.75 -17.75
C GLY A 150 2.00 14.85 -17.81
N ILE A 151 0.96 14.82 -16.96
CA ILE A 151 -0.16 15.76 -17.08
C ILE A 151 0.11 17.03 -16.24
N PRO A 152 0.25 18.22 -16.87
CA PRO A 152 0.37 19.48 -16.14
C PRO A 152 -0.91 19.81 -15.36
N TYR A 153 -0.77 20.57 -14.26
CA TYR A 153 -1.87 20.94 -13.35
C TYR A 153 -2.59 19.73 -12.75
N SER A 154 -1.82 18.84 -12.12
CA SER A 154 -2.38 17.64 -11.50
C SER A 154 -2.13 17.58 -9.99
N THR A 155 -3.17 17.20 -9.25
CA THR A 155 -3.05 16.81 -7.84
C THR A 155 -3.13 15.29 -7.74
N VAL A 156 -2.19 14.69 -7.01
CA VAL A 156 -2.24 13.26 -6.68
C VAL A 156 -2.92 13.09 -5.33
N LYS A 157 -4.08 12.45 -5.32
CA LYS A 157 -4.73 11.97 -4.08
C LYS A 157 -4.43 10.49 -3.95
N SER A 158 -3.92 10.05 -2.80
CA SER A 158 -3.65 8.63 -2.56
C SER A 158 -4.08 8.19 -1.18
N GLU A 159 -4.72 7.02 -1.10
CA GLU A 159 -5.12 6.38 0.14
C GLU A 159 -5.14 4.86 -0.09
N SER A 160 -4.62 4.09 0.87
CA SER A 160 -4.71 2.62 0.88
C SER A 160 -4.27 1.95 -0.43
N GLY A 161 -3.16 2.43 -1.02
CA GLY A 161 -2.60 1.90 -2.27
C GLY A 161 -3.33 2.34 -3.54
N LYS A 162 -4.44 3.08 -3.43
CA LYS A 162 -5.05 3.78 -4.56
C LYS A 162 -4.41 5.13 -4.72
N ALA A 163 -4.25 5.54 -5.97
CA ALA A 163 -3.88 6.90 -6.25
C ALA A 163 -4.58 7.39 -7.50
N PHE A 164 -5.10 8.59 -7.41
CA PHE A 164 -5.77 9.28 -8.48
C PHE A 164 -4.97 10.51 -8.85
N VAL A 165 -4.73 10.68 -10.15
CA VAL A 165 -4.23 11.94 -10.69
C VAL A 165 -5.46 12.74 -11.07
N ILE A 166 -5.57 13.96 -10.57
CA ILE A 166 -6.69 14.84 -10.85
C ILE A 166 -6.14 16.02 -11.65
N SER A 167 -6.37 16.01 -12.96
CA SER A 167 -6.02 17.14 -13.84
C SER A 167 -7.17 18.13 -13.84
N HIS A 168 -6.84 19.41 -13.70
CA HIS A 168 -7.85 20.44 -13.64
C HIS A 168 -7.40 21.76 -14.25
N VAL A 169 -8.39 22.48 -14.79
CA VAL A 169 -8.27 23.86 -15.25
C VAL A 169 -9.51 24.60 -14.74
N GLY A 170 -9.33 25.84 -14.26
CA GLY A 170 -10.41 26.70 -13.79
C GLY A 170 -10.51 26.86 -12.26
N VAL A 171 -11.26 27.89 -11.84
CA VAL A 171 -11.36 28.35 -10.44
C VAL A 171 -12.16 27.41 -9.53
N GLU A 172 -13.05 26.59 -10.07
CA GLU A 172 -13.89 25.66 -9.29
C GLU A 172 -13.20 24.32 -9.02
N ALA A 173 -12.08 24.07 -9.68
CA ALA A 173 -11.36 22.80 -9.57
C ALA A 173 -10.82 22.52 -8.16
N ASP A 174 -10.24 23.53 -7.53
CA ASP A 174 -9.70 23.40 -6.17
C ASP A 174 -10.82 23.10 -5.16
N GLN A 175 -12.00 23.68 -5.37
CA GLN A 175 -13.20 23.39 -4.57
C GLN A 175 -13.67 21.95 -4.80
N ILE A 176 -13.79 21.48 -6.04
CA ILE A 176 -14.13 20.07 -6.35
C ILE A 176 -13.12 19.12 -5.68
N LEU A 177 -11.83 19.40 -5.84
CA LEU A 177 -10.74 18.60 -5.28
C LEU A 177 -10.74 18.58 -3.75
N SER A 178 -11.16 19.66 -3.10
CA SER A 178 -11.33 19.72 -1.65
C SER A 178 -12.44 18.82 -1.12
N THR A 179 -13.42 18.47 -1.98
CA THR A 179 -14.50 17.53 -1.65
C THR A 179 -14.18 16.08 -2.01
N PHE A 180 -13.02 15.82 -2.63
CA PHE A 180 -12.59 14.47 -2.98
C PHE A 180 -12.37 13.65 -1.71
N THR A 181 -13.09 12.54 -1.61
CA THR A 181 -12.98 11.60 -0.50
C THR A 181 -12.89 10.17 -1.04
N PHE A 182 -12.07 9.33 -0.43
CA PHE A 182 -12.12 7.91 -0.74
C PHE A 182 -13.34 7.29 -0.07
N LEU A 183 -14.00 6.36 -0.77
CA LEU A 183 -15.06 5.58 -0.16
C LEU A 183 -14.43 4.55 0.75
N ASP A 184 -14.92 4.47 1.99
CA ASP A 184 -14.58 3.36 2.87
C ASP A 184 -15.21 2.07 2.32
N GLU A 185 -14.41 1.23 1.64
CA GLU A 185 -14.86 -0.07 1.13
C GLU A 185 -15.29 -1.03 2.25
N THR A 186 -14.94 -0.71 3.50
CA THR A 186 -15.33 -1.45 4.70
C THR A 186 -16.53 -0.82 5.41
N ALA A 187 -17.24 0.10 4.77
CA ALA A 187 -18.48 0.65 5.30
C ALA A 187 -19.48 -0.48 5.60
N GLY A 188 -20.03 -0.48 6.82
CA GLY A 188 -20.95 -1.51 7.29
C GLY A 188 -20.31 -2.85 7.68
N TRP A 189 -18.99 -2.99 7.58
CA TRP A 189 -18.28 -4.18 8.09
C TRP A 189 -18.36 -4.26 9.62
N LYS A 190 -18.23 -5.48 10.15
CA LYS A 190 -18.09 -5.70 11.59
C LYS A 190 -16.67 -5.39 12.03
N THR A 191 -16.49 -5.05 13.31
CA THR A 191 -15.17 -4.88 13.92
C THR A 191 -14.89 -6.01 14.88
N TYR A 192 -13.78 -6.70 14.67
CA TYR A 192 -13.20 -7.64 15.63
C TYR A 192 -12.22 -6.86 16.52
N THR A 193 -12.29 -7.11 17.82
CA THR A 193 -11.36 -6.54 18.81
C THR A 193 -10.72 -7.69 19.56
N ASN A 194 -9.39 -7.76 19.52
CA ASN A 194 -8.65 -8.64 20.40
C ASN A 194 -8.36 -7.87 21.70
N SER A 195 -9.07 -8.23 22.77
CA SER A 195 -8.98 -7.52 24.06
C SER A 195 -7.65 -7.74 24.80
N GLU A 196 -6.94 -8.82 24.51
CA GLU A 196 -5.66 -9.15 25.15
C GLU A 196 -4.53 -8.25 24.67
N TYR A 197 -4.49 -8.00 23.36
CA TYR A 197 -3.44 -7.21 22.72
C TYR A 197 -3.92 -5.83 22.26
N GLY A 198 -5.21 -5.52 22.42
CA GLY A 198 -5.78 -4.18 22.18
C GLY A 198 -5.90 -3.78 20.71
N TRP A 199 -5.75 -4.70 19.77
CA TRP A 199 -5.86 -4.42 18.33
C TRP A 199 -7.26 -4.69 17.80
N THR A 200 -7.58 -4.04 16.68
CA THR A 200 -8.86 -4.23 15.99
C THR A 200 -8.67 -4.45 14.50
N MET A 201 -9.60 -5.18 13.87
CA MET A 201 -9.70 -5.37 12.42
C MET A 201 -11.17 -5.32 12.01
N LYS A 202 -11.45 -4.73 10.84
CA LYS A 202 -12.78 -4.83 10.21
C LYS A 202 -12.86 -6.10 9.35
N TYR A 203 -14.05 -6.67 9.28
CA TYR A 203 -14.33 -7.85 8.43
C TYR A 203 -15.78 -7.85 7.91
N PRO A 204 -16.06 -8.49 6.75
CA PRO A 204 -17.41 -8.51 6.19
C PRO A 204 -18.44 -9.11 7.15
N THR A 205 -19.66 -8.56 7.14
CA THR A 205 -20.74 -8.96 8.07
C THR A 205 -21.13 -10.44 7.97
N ASN A 206 -20.95 -11.03 6.79
CA ASN A 206 -21.26 -12.42 6.47
C ASN A 206 -20.09 -13.39 6.69
N TRP A 207 -18.90 -12.90 7.07
CA TRP A 207 -17.79 -13.77 7.44
C TRP A 207 -17.90 -14.19 8.91
N ALA A 208 -17.46 -15.41 9.20
CA ALA A 208 -17.35 -15.93 10.55
C ALA A 208 -15.98 -15.57 11.14
N VAL A 209 -15.94 -15.32 12.45
CA VAL A 209 -14.69 -15.11 13.20
C VAL A 209 -14.61 -16.17 14.30
N ASN A 210 -13.51 -16.91 14.31
CA ASN A 210 -13.21 -17.90 15.33
C ASN A 210 -11.87 -17.58 15.96
N TYR A 211 -11.72 -17.86 17.26
CA TYR A 211 -10.45 -17.78 17.95
C TYR A 211 -9.98 -19.19 18.29
N SER A 212 -8.67 -19.41 18.19
CA SER A 212 -8.07 -20.67 18.64
C SER A 212 -6.69 -20.40 19.22
N TYR A 213 -6.33 -21.21 20.20
CA TYR A 213 -4.96 -21.32 20.68
C TYR A 213 -4.27 -22.32 19.77
N GLN A 214 -3.25 -21.88 19.02
CA GLN A 214 -2.37 -22.84 18.38
C GLN A 214 -1.29 -23.21 19.39
N THR A 215 -1.31 -24.47 19.82
CA THR A 215 -0.14 -25.09 20.44
C THR A 215 0.80 -25.42 19.28
N THR A 216 1.92 -24.71 19.22
CA THR A 216 3.03 -25.04 18.33
C THR A 216 3.55 -26.41 18.77
N ASP A 217 3.15 -27.47 18.07
CA ASP A 217 3.60 -28.84 18.32
C ASP A 217 3.16 -29.48 19.67
N PRO A 218 2.44 -30.62 19.69
CA PRO A 218 2.16 -31.34 20.94
C PRO A 218 3.43 -31.77 21.72
N TYR A 219 4.60 -31.74 21.08
CA TYR A 219 5.89 -32.08 21.71
C TYR A 219 6.67 -30.86 22.22
N ASP A 220 6.26 -29.62 21.90
CA ASP A 220 6.90 -28.42 22.44
C ASP A 220 6.20 -27.99 23.73
N THR A 221 6.62 -28.58 24.84
CA THR A 221 6.04 -28.34 26.16
C THR A 221 6.38 -26.96 26.74
N PHE A 222 7.08 -26.10 26.01
CA PHE A 222 7.65 -24.84 26.54
C PHE A 222 7.09 -23.57 25.91
N GLU A 223 6.23 -23.64 24.90
CA GLU A 223 5.69 -22.45 24.26
C GLU A 223 4.27 -22.10 24.74
N THR A 224 4.10 -20.87 25.23
CA THR A 224 2.79 -20.30 25.50
C THR A 224 1.98 -20.26 24.21
N PRO A 225 0.79 -20.88 24.15
CA PRO A 225 0.04 -20.98 22.92
C PRO A 225 -0.35 -19.58 22.44
N ILE A 226 -0.09 -19.31 21.16
CA ILE A 226 -0.44 -18.02 20.57
C ILE A 226 -1.90 -18.04 20.15
N ARG A 227 -2.61 -16.97 20.51
CA ARG A 227 -3.97 -16.76 20.04
C ARG A 227 -3.93 -16.37 18.56
N THR A 228 -4.61 -17.19 17.77
CA THR A 228 -4.88 -16.89 16.37
C THR A 228 -6.35 -16.58 16.19
N THR A 229 -6.63 -15.63 15.30
CA THR A 229 -7.97 -15.26 14.88
C THR A 229 -8.15 -15.73 13.44
N THR A 230 -9.19 -16.51 13.19
CA THR A 230 -9.53 -17.01 11.85
C THR A 230 -10.78 -16.32 11.35
N PHE A 231 -10.66 -15.62 10.23
CA PHE A 231 -11.77 -15.05 9.47
C PHE A 231 -12.12 -16.01 8.35
N THR A 232 -13.34 -16.52 8.31
CA THR A 232 -13.78 -17.53 7.35
C THR A 232 -14.91 -16.98 6.51
N ASN A 233 -14.80 -17.13 5.19
CA ASN A 233 -15.84 -16.66 4.28
C ASN A 233 -17.14 -17.48 4.42
N PRO A 234 -18.29 -17.01 3.87
CA PRO A 234 -19.59 -17.63 4.14
C PRO A 234 -19.69 -19.11 3.74
N ASN A 235 -18.98 -19.51 2.69
CA ASN A 235 -18.98 -20.88 2.18
C ASN A 235 -17.92 -21.78 2.86
N LYS A 236 -17.13 -21.22 3.78
CA LYS A 236 -16.08 -21.89 4.56
C LYS A 236 -14.93 -22.48 3.75
N TYR A 237 -14.80 -22.11 2.47
CA TYR A 237 -13.70 -22.59 1.64
C TYR A 237 -12.41 -21.83 1.88
N TYR A 238 -12.50 -20.56 2.27
CA TYR A 238 -11.33 -19.72 2.41
C TYR A 238 -11.26 -19.13 3.81
N ARG A 239 -10.05 -19.06 4.35
CA ARG A 239 -9.81 -18.47 5.66
C ARG A 239 -8.57 -17.60 5.66
N LEU A 240 -8.66 -16.49 6.36
CA LEU A 240 -7.53 -15.67 6.76
C LEU A 240 -7.24 -15.98 8.23
N LEU A 241 -6.08 -16.55 8.52
CA LEU A 241 -5.59 -16.69 9.88
C LEU A 241 -4.66 -15.52 10.19
N VAL A 242 -4.88 -14.89 11.34
CA VAL A 242 -4.08 -13.80 11.88
C VAL A 242 -3.54 -14.20 13.25
N GLY A 243 -2.24 -14.09 13.45
CA GLY A 243 -1.59 -14.23 14.75
C GLY A 243 -0.84 -12.95 15.10
N MET A 244 -0.94 -12.51 16.35
CA MET A 244 -0.19 -11.36 16.83
C MET A 244 0.22 -11.54 18.29
N LYS A 245 1.41 -11.07 18.63
CA LYS A 245 1.93 -11.02 20.00
C LYS A 245 2.83 -9.81 20.20
N LYS A 246 3.07 -9.39 21.43
CA LYS A 246 4.07 -8.37 21.71
C LYS A 246 5.47 -8.96 21.54
N LYS A 247 6.44 -8.15 21.13
CA LYS A 247 7.85 -8.58 21.03
C LYS A 247 8.42 -9.06 22.37
N THR A 248 7.89 -8.54 23.48
CA THR A 248 8.26 -8.93 24.84
C THR A 248 7.65 -10.23 25.31
N ASP A 249 6.61 -10.73 24.62
CA ASP A 249 5.97 -11.98 24.99
C ASP A 249 6.89 -13.16 24.64
N VAL A 250 6.99 -14.10 25.57
CA VAL A 250 7.68 -15.39 25.37
C VAL A 250 6.93 -16.24 24.33
N GLY A 251 7.64 -17.19 23.71
CA GLY A 251 7.13 -18.05 22.63
C GLY A 251 7.31 -17.45 21.24
N SER A 252 7.41 -18.30 20.23
CA SER A 252 7.55 -17.90 18.83
C SER A 252 6.22 -17.92 18.11
N ILE A 253 5.90 -16.86 17.35
CA ILE A 253 4.86 -17.00 16.32
C ILE A 253 5.50 -17.75 15.17
N VAL A 254 5.26 -19.06 15.13
CA VAL A 254 5.72 -19.89 14.02
C VAL A 254 4.63 -19.88 12.95
N PRO A 255 4.95 -19.57 11.69
CA PRO A 255 4.03 -19.83 10.60
C PRO A 255 3.72 -21.33 10.54
N ARG A 256 2.65 -21.71 9.84
CA ARG A 256 2.31 -23.12 9.63
C ARG A 256 3.54 -23.91 9.14
N THR A 257 3.89 -24.98 9.85
CA THR A 257 4.91 -25.94 9.41
C THR A 257 4.35 -26.87 8.32
N GLY A 258 5.21 -27.45 7.49
CA GLY A 258 4.77 -28.30 6.38
C GLY A 258 4.14 -27.51 5.23
N ILE A 259 4.81 -26.45 4.80
CA ILE A 259 4.46 -25.70 3.58
C ILE A 259 4.50 -26.68 2.41
N GLY A 260 3.42 -26.71 1.63
CA GLY A 260 3.29 -27.59 0.46
C GLY A 260 4.35 -27.32 -0.60
N ALA A 261 4.42 -28.19 -1.61
CA ALA A 261 5.28 -27.95 -2.77
C ALA A 261 4.91 -26.64 -3.47
N GLY A 262 5.91 -25.86 -3.90
CA GLY A 262 5.71 -24.62 -4.63
C GLY A 262 6.91 -23.69 -4.56
N GLU A 263 6.84 -22.63 -5.35
CA GLU A 263 7.80 -21.52 -5.34
C GLU A 263 7.16 -20.30 -4.67
N PHE A 264 7.94 -19.59 -3.85
CA PHE A 264 7.49 -18.34 -3.27
C PHE A 264 7.78 -17.16 -4.18
N ILE A 265 6.72 -16.48 -4.60
CA ILE A 265 6.79 -15.30 -5.46
C ILE A 265 6.27 -14.10 -4.66
N LYS A 266 6.92 -12.94 -4.81
CA LYS A 266 6.42 -11.69 -4.22
C LYS A 266 5.05 -11.36 -4.83
N GLY A 267 4.06 -11.17 -3.97
CA GLY A 267 2.71 -10.77 -4.30
C GLY A 267 2.49 -9.27 -4.10
N ASP A 268 1.25 -8.91 -3.76
CA ASP A 268 0.87 -7.51 -3.55
C ASP A 268 1.45 -6.94 -2.25
N THR A 269 1.48 -5.62 -2.17
CA THR A 269 1.75 -4.90 -0.93
C THR A 269 0.46 -4.39 -0.31
N VAL A 270 0.30 -4.57 1.00
CA VAL A 270 -0.79 -4.04 1.82
C VAL A 270 -0.22 -3.01 2.78
N LEU A 271 -0.95 -1.92 3.01
CA LEU A 271 -0.60 -0.93 4.04
C LEU A 271 -1.33 -1.29 5.33
N ILE A 272 -0.59 -1.45 6.43
CA ILE A 272 -1.11 -1.62 7.79
C ILE A 272 -0.72 -0.38 8.58
N GLY A 273 -1.69 0.49 8.85
CA GLY A 273 -1.40 1.84 9.34
C GLY A 273 -0.48 2.56 8.34
N SER A 274 0.71 2.96 8.80
CA SER A 274 1.76 3.56 7.95
C SER A 274 2.81 2.54 7.46
N THR A 275 2.70 1.27 7.85
CA THR A 275 3.70 0.25 7.54
C THR A 275 3.31 -0.53 6.30
N SER A 276 4.23 -0.61 5.34
CA SER A 276 4.07 -1.38 4.11
C SER A 276 4.44 -2.85 4.34
N MET A 277 3.55 -3.76 3.97
CA MET A 277 3.71 -5.20 4.14
C MET A 277 3.58 -5.91 2.79
N THR A 278 4.62 -6.61 2.36
CA THR A 278 4.58 -7.43 1.15
C THR A 278 3.98 -8.80 1.46
N LEU A 279 2.97 -9.19 0.68
CA LEU A 279 2.44 -10.54 0.67
C LEU A 279 3.32 -11.44 -0.21
N TRP A 280 3.46 -12.69 0.17
CA TRP A 280 4.20 -13.73 -0.55
C TRP A 280 3.23 -14.82 -0.98
N ASN A 281 3.22 -15.11 -2.27
CA ASN A 281 2.37 -16.13 -2.88
C ASN A 281 3.16 -17.43 -2.98
N LEU A 282 2.66 -18.51 -2.38
CA LEU A 282 3.13 -19.86 -2.69
C LEU A 282 2.46 -20.30 -4.00
N VAL A 283 3.26 -20.51 -5.04
CA VAL A 283 2.79 -20.85 -6.37
C VAL A 283 3.17 -22.29 -6.70
N TYR A 284 2.16 -23.10 -7.02
CA TYR A 284 2.31 -24.49 -7.43
C TYR A 284 1.48 -24.73 -8.69
N ASN A 285 2.07 -25.35 -9.73
CA ASN A 285 1.41 -25.55 -11.03
C ASN A 285 0.79 -24.26 -11.61
N ASN A 286 1.48 -23.12 -11.49
CA ASN A 286 1.01 -21.79 -11.91
C ASN A 286 -0.25 -21.27 -11.19
N LEU A 287 -0.62 -21.86 -10.05
CA LEU A 287 -1.72 -21.41 -9.20
C LEU A 287 -1.16 -20.92 -7.85
N THR A 288 -1.63 -19.77 -7.37
CA THR A 288 -1.36 -19.36 -5.99
C THR A 288 -2.18 -20.22 -5.04
N SER A 289 -1.52 -21.09 -4.27
CA SER A 289 -2.17 -22.03 -3.34
C SER A 289 -2.31 -21.49 -1.94
N GLU A 290 -1.38 -20.64 -1.50
CA GLU A 290 -1.38 -19.99 -0.18
C GLU A 290 -0.73 -18.59 -0.30
N ILE A 291 -1.12 -17.66 0.58
CA ILE A 291 -0.58 -16.29 0.61
C ILE A 291 -0.18 -15.96 2.04
N PHE A 292 1.02 -15.45 2.23
CA PHE A 292 1.63 -15.18 3.54
C PHE A 292 2.05 -13.72 3.64
N ASN A 293 2.08 -13.17 4.86
CA ASN A 293 2.76 -11.90 5.12
C ASN A 293 4.22 -12.08 5.61
N TYR A 294 4.65 -13.32 5.71
CA TYR A 294 5.94 -13.73 6.23
C TYR A 294 6.91 -13.97 5.06
N ASN A 295 8.16 -13.55 5.20
CA ASN A 295 9.18 -13.82 4.18
C ASN A 295 9.74 -15.25 4.36
N PRO A 296 9.38 -16.20 3.49
CA PRO A 296 9.75 -17.61 3.58
C PRO A 296 11.27 -17.85 3.57
N THR A 297 12.03 -16.93 2.98
CA THR A 297 13.49 -17.06 2.86
C THR A 297 14.23 -16.76 4.17
N THR A 298 13.64 -15.96 5.06
CA THR A 298 14.32 -15.46 6.26
C THR A 298 13.77 -16.00 7.57
N ALA A 299 12.67 -16.76 7.58
CA ALA A 299 12.02 -17.19 8.83
C ALA A 299 11.63 -16.03 9.77
N SER A 300 11.61 -14.78 9.26
CA SER A 300 11.38 -13.58 10.06
C SER A 300 9.92 -13.16 10.05
N ASN A 301 9.32 -13.12 11.24
CA ASN A 301 8.00 -12.53 11.45
C ASN A 301 7.95 -11.07 10.99
N PHE A 302 6.80 -10.65 10.47
CA PHE A 302 6.58 -9.24 10.17
C PHE A 302 6.42 -8.47 11.47
N GLU A 303 7.20 -7.40 11.64
CA GLU A 303 7.16 -6.58 12.84
C GLU A 303 6.47 -5.26 12.55
N ILE A 304 5.54 -4.88 13.42
CA ILE A 304 4.84 -3.60 13.35
C ILE A 304 4.75 -2.98 14.74
N GLY A 305 5.48 -1.88 14.93
CA GLY A 305 5.68 -1.30 16.26
C GLY A 305 6.25 -2.31 17.25
N ASN A 306 5.56 -2.51 18.38
CA ASN A 306 5.93 -3.45 19.44
C ASN A 306 5.35 -4.86 19.25
N PHE A 307 4.79 -5.17 18.08
CA PHE A 307 4.16 -6.45 17.79
C PHE A 307 4.92 -7.27 16.75
N GLN A 308 4.85 -8.58 16.89
CA GLN A 308 5.12 -9.55 15.83
C GLN A 308 3.78 -10.02 15.27
N PHE A 309 3.68 -10.06 13.95
CA PHE A 309 2.43 -10.26 13.23
C PHE A 309 2.61 -11.32 12.14
N ILE A 310 1.71 -12.30 12.11
CA ILE A 310 1.54 -13.22 11.00
C ILE A 310 0.13 -13.13 10.45
N ALA A 311 0.02 -13.33 9.16
CA ALA A 311 -1.20 -13.53 8.44
C ALA A 311 -0.94 -14.53 7.33
N TYR A 312 -1.82 -15.52 7.20
CA TYR A 312 -1.85 -16.36 6.02
C TYR A 312 -3.28 -16.58 5.55
N PHE A 313 -3.41 -16.62 4.23
CA PHE A 313 -4.63 -16.89 3.53
C PHE A 313 -4.49 -18.19 2.77
N ASP A 314 -5.38 -19.13 3.05
CA ASP A 314 -5.43 -20.41 2.39
C ASP A 314 -6.87 -20.80 2.03
N CYS A 315 -6.96 -21.85 1.23
CA CYS A 315 -8.16 -22.65 1.18
C CYS A 315 -8.17 -23.48 2.47
N GLY A 316 -9.19 -23.30 3.31
CA GLY A 316 -9.23 -23.83 4.68
C GLY A 316 -9.16 -25.36 4.75
N THR A 317 -9.37 -25.93 5.94
CA THR A 317 -9.39 -27.40 6.08
C THR A 317 -10.58 -27.99 5.33
N ALA A 318 -10.34 -28.39 4.09
CA ALA A 318 -11.29 -29.04 3.22
C ALA A 318 -11.74 -30.36 3.86
N THR A 319 -12.98 -30.41 4.34
CA THR A 319 -13.56 -31.63 4.94
C THR A 319 -14.24 -32.52 3.90
N THR A 320 -14.39 -32.05 2.66
CA THR A 320 -15.01 -32.80 1.56
C THR A 320 -14.09 -32.88 0.35
N VAL A 321 -14.27 -33.94 -0.45
CA VAL A 321 -13.51 -34.17 -1.70
C VAL A 321 -13.70 -33.02 -2.68
N GLU A 322 -14.90 -32.46 -2.77
CA GLU A 322 -15.20 -31.31 -3.63
C GLU A 322 -14.42 -30.07 -3.20
N THR A 323 -14.29 -29.86 -1.89
CA THR A 323 -13.55 -28.74 -1.35
C THR A 323 -12.06 -28.89 -1.65
N VAL A 324 -11.49 -30.09 -1.47
CA VAL A 324 -10.10 -30.37 -1.83
C VAL A 324 -9.84 -30.12 -3.32
N LYS A 325 -10.72 -30.63 -4.19
CA LYS A 325 -10.61 -30.42 -5.64
C LYS A 325 -10.64 -28.94 -6.00
N ARG A 326 -11.54 -28.17 -5.37
CA ARG A 326 -11.61 -26.72 -5.56
C ARG A 326 -10.32 -26.03 -5.12
N CYS A 327 -9.82 -26.33 -3.92
CA CYS A 327 -8.58 -25.75 -3.41
C CYS A 327 -7.40 -26.00 -4.35
N ASN A 328 -7.27 -27.22 -4.88
CA ASN A 328 -6.16 -27.61 -5.75
C ASN A 328 -6.21 -26.98 -7.17
N GLN A 329 -7.35 -26.41 -7.55
CA GLN A 329 -7.57 -25.83 -8.89
C GLN A 329 -7.78 -24.31 -8.86
N THR A 330 -7.84 -23.71 -7.68
CA THR A 330 -8.13 -22.29 -7.51
C THR A 330 -6.84 -21.51 -7.43
N ASN A 331 -6.69 -20.49 -8.28
CA ASN A 331 -5.66 -19.48 -8.08
C ASN A 331 -6.16 -18.46 -7.04
N LEU A 332 -5.66 -18.53 -5.79
CA LEU A 332 -6.09 -17.66 -4.71
C LEU A 332 -5.87 -16.17 -5.00
N SER A 333 -4.89 -15.79 -5.82
CA SER A 333 -4.66 -14.38 -6.17
C SER A 333 -5.72 -13.81 -7.13
N ALA A 334 -6.53 -14.69 -7.76
CA ALA A 334 -7.51 -14.32 -8.77
C ALA A 334 -8.96 -14.33 -8.26
N ILE A 335 -9.23 -14.77 -7.01
CA ILE A 335 -10.59 -14.83 -6.46
C ILE A 335 -10.99 -13.52 -5.75
N PRO A 336 -12.30 -13.19 -5.67
CA PRO A 336 -12.77 -11.97 -4.99
C PRO A 336 -12.36 -11.86 -3.52
N GLU A 337 -12.26 -12.99 -2.82
CA GLU A 337 -11.83 -13.03 -1.42
C GLU A 337 -10.44 -12.45 -1.22
N TYR A 338 -9.53 -12.57 -2.20
CA TYR A 338 -8.19 -11.99 -2.10
C TYR A 338 -8.23 -10.47 -1.94
N LYS A 339 -9.10 -9.77 -2.68
CA LYS A 339 -9.34 -8.34 -2.47
C LYS A 339 -9.86 -8.08 -1.05
N THR A 340 -10.81 -8.89 -0.60
CA THR A 340 -11.42 -8.78 0.74
C THR A 340 -10.38 -8.88 1.85
N ILE A 341 -9.40 -9.77 1.71
CA ILE A 341 -8.34 -9.97 2.71
C ILE A 341 -7.39 -8.79 2.79
N LYS A 342 -7.04 -8.20 1.66
CA LYS A 342 -6.25 -6.97 1.66
C LYS A 342 -6.95 -5.85 2.41
N LEU A 343 -8.29 -5.76 2.30
CA LEU A 343 -9.09 -4.82 3.08
C LEU A 343 -9.13 -5.19 4.58
N ILE A 344 -9.27 -6.47 4.93
CA ILE A 344 -9.22 -6.91 6.34
C ILE A 344 -7.85 -6.57 6.95
N LEU A 345 -6.76 -6.94 6.29
CA LEU A 345 -5.40 -6.66 6.75
C LEU A 345 -5.12 -5.15 6.83
N GLY A 346 -5.55 -4.38 5.82
CA GLY A 346 -5.38 -2.93 5.81
C GLY A 346 -6.21 -2.19 6.86
N SER A 347 -7.25 -2.83 7.38
CA SER A 347 -8.07 -2.30 8.47
C SER A 347 -7.50 -2.55 9.87
N LEU A 348 -6.33 -3.20 9.98
CA LEU A 348 -5.69 -3.45 11.27
C LEU A 348 -5.26 -2.14 11.94
N ILE A 349 -5.81 -1.90 13.11
CA ILE A 349 -5.45 -0.80 14.00
C ILE A 349 -4.79 -1.40 15.24
N LEU A 350 -3.54 -1.00 15.49
CA LEU A 350 -2.79 -1.37 16.68
C LEU A 350 -3.14 -0.43 17.85
N PRO A 351 -3.00 -0.89 19.10
CA PRO A 351 -3.06 0.02 20.25
C PRO A 351 -1.94 1.07 20.13
N LYS A 352 -2.21 2.27 20.63
CA LYS A 352 -1.24 3.38 20.68
C LYS A 352 -0.12 3.11 21.67
#